data_AF-A0A3A9FV95-F1
#
_entry.id   AF-A0A3A9FV95-F1
#
_cell.length_a   1.000
_cell.length_b   1.000
_cell.length_c   1.000
_cell.angle_alpha   90.00
_cell.angle_beta   90.00
_cell.angle_gamma   90.00
#
_symmetry.space_group_name_H-M   'P 1'
#
loop_
_entity.id
_entity.type
_entity.pdbx_description
1 polymer ?
#
loop_
_entity_poly.entity_id
_entity_poly.type
_entity_poly.pdbx_seq_one_letter_code
_entity_poly.pdbx_strand_id
1 'polypeptide(L)'
;TNIPFIQANSMDRIISLLENIYENPMTLQQIAEFMDFEQRQSDYYYNAGKYLGLFEKTTDDKQIVVSLTSLGTKVFRLNYKQRQLKLVELILEHEIFIYFFDYMIKTGEMPDKDTIAKKMRELNVCKEGQIVRRASSVLGWLKWIYHLTKL
;
A
#
# COMPACT_ATOMS: atom_id res chain seq x y z
N THR A 1 10.89 9.99 -7.54
CA THR A 1 9.79 9.26 -8.21
C THR A 1 8.54 10.11 -8.16
N ASN A 2 7.75 10.17 -9.24
CA ASN A 2 6.47 10.92 -9.28
C ASN A 2 5.29 10.04 -8.83
N ILE A 3 5.45 9.36 -7.69
CA ILE A 3 4.41 8.51 -7.10
C ILE A 3 3.85 9.29 -5.90
N PRO A 4 2.54 9.56 -5.84
CA PRO A 4 1.98 10.24 -4.68
C PRO A 4 2.14 9.35 -3.44
N PHE A 5 2.38 9.96 -2.28
CA PHE A 5 2.35 9.22 -1.01
C PHE A 5 1.03 8.47 -0.84
N ILE A 6 1.02 7.44 -0.01
CA ILE A 6 -0.13 6.52 0.04
C ILE A 6 -1.40 7.20 0.55
N GLN A 7 -2.54 6.71 0.08
CA GLN A 7 -3.86 7.11 0.58
C GLN A 7 -4.82 5.91 0.75
N ALA A 8 -4.49 4.75 0.19
CA ALA A 8 -5.16 3.49 0.50
C ALA A 8 -4.82 3.04 1.93
N ASN A 9 -5.83 2.71 2.73
CA ASN A 9 -5.67 2.39 4.15
C ASN A 9 -5.77 0.90 4.49
N SER A 10 -6.14 0.04 3.54
CA SER A 10 -6.23 -1.41 3.74
C SER A 10 -5.15 -2.13 2.94
N MET A 11 -4.24 -2.81 3.63
CA MET A 11 -3.29 -3.72 2.98
C MET A 11 -3.99 -4.96 2.40
N ASP A 12 -5.04 -5.46 3.07
CA ASP A 12 -5.78 -6.63 2.59
C ASP A 12 -6.37 -6.37 1.20
N ARG A 13 -6.93 -5.19 0.95
CA ARG A 13 -7.43 -4.81 -0.39
C ARG A 13 -6.31 -4.65 -1.42
N ILE A 14 -5.10 -4.23 -1.02
CA ILE A 14 -3.93 -4.21 -1.93
C ILE A 14 -3.51 -5.65 -2.28
N ILE A 15 -3.56 -6.56 -1.32
CA ILE A 15 -3.25 -7.98 -1.53
C ILE A 15 -4.29 -8.64 -2.43
N SER A 16 -5.58 -8.39 -2.20
CA SER A 16 -6.65 -8.88 -3.08
C SER A 16 -6.49 -8.36 -4.51
N LEU A 17 -6.03 -7.11 -4.67
CA LEU A 17 -5.74 -6.56 -6.00
C LEU A 17 -4.53 -7.23 -6.65
N LEU A 18 -3.45 -7.46 -5.89
CA LEU A 18 -2.26 -8.20 -6.34
C LEU A 18 -2.63 -9.60 -6.83
N GLU A 19 -3.50 -10.29 -6.09
CA GLU A 19 -3.94 -11.64 -6.41
C GLU A 19 -4.80 -11.68 -7.69
N ASN A 20 -5.69 -10.71 -7.87
CA ASN A 20 -6.56 -10.67 -9.03
C ASN A 20 -5.84 -10.22 -10.32
N ILE A 21 -4.98 -9.19 -10.22
CA ILE A 21 -4.25 -8.64 -11.39
C ILE A 21 -3.28 -9.66 -12.00
N TYR A 22 -2.76 -10.61 -11.22
CA TYR A 22 -1.84 -11.63 -11.75
C TYR A 22 -2.43 -12.40 -12.94
N GLU A 23 -3.72 -12.75 -12.86
CA GLU A 23 -4.41 -13.48 -13.91
C GLU A 23 -5.17 -12.54 -14.86
N ASN A 24 -5.60 -11.38 -14.37
CA ASN A 24 -6.47 -10.46 -15.08
C ASN A 24 -5.97 -9.01 -14.96
N PRO A 25 -5.13 -8.52 -15.87
CA PRO A 25 -4.85 -7.09 -15.97
C PRO A 25 -6.16 -6.29 -16.08
N MET A 26 -6.30 -5.23 -15.28
CA MET A 26 -7.56 -4.49 -15.15
C MET A 26 -7.38 -3.00 -15.38
N THR A 27 -8.31 -2.38 -16.10
CA THR A 27 -8.46 -0.92 -16.10
C THR A 27 -8.82 -0.39 -14.70
N LEU A 28 -8.60 0.89 -14.45
CA LEU A 28 -9.01 1.51 -13.18
C LEU A 28 -10.53 1.46 -12.94
N GLN A 29 -11.33 1.38 -14.00
CA GLN A 29 -12.77 1.19 -13.90
C GLN A 29 -13.09 -0.23 -13.42
N GLN A 30 -12.49 -1.25 -14.04
CA GLN A 30 -12.66 -2.64 -13.61
C GLN A 30 -12.18 -2.86 -12.17
N ILE A 31 -11.09 -2.21 -11.76
CA ILE A 31 -10.64 -2.24 -10.35
C ILE A 31 -11.70 -1.63 -9.44
N ALA A 32 -12.34 -0.53 -9.86
CA ALA A 32 -13.38 0.11 -9.07
C ALA A 32 -14.60 -0.82 -8.91
N GLU A 33 -15.02 -1.47 -9.99
CA GLU A 33 -16.10 -2.45 -9.98
C GLU A 33 -15.76 -3.69 -9.13
N PHE A 34 -14.59 -4.29 -9.34
CA PHE A 34 -14.11 -5.47 -8.61
C PHE A 34 -14.06 -5.24 -7.09
N MET A 35 -13.63 -4.04 -6.68
CA MET A 35 -13.46 -3.70 -5.27
C MET A 35 -14.69 -3.07 -4.63
N ASP A 36 -15.78 -2.85 -5.37
CA ASP A 36 -16.91 -2.03 -4.94
C ASP A 36 -16.43 -0.65 -4.42
N PHE A 37 -15.63 0.01 -5.25
CA PHE A 37 -15.10 1.34 -5.01
C PHE A 37 -15.76 2.37 -5.92
N GLU A 38 -15.78 3.62 -5.46
CA GLU A 38 -15.82 4.75 -6.37
C GLU A 38 -14.51 4.83 -7.19
N GLN A 39 -14.59 5.34 -8.42
CA GLN A 39 -13.45 5.45 -9.34
C GLN A 39 -12.21 6.14 -8.72
N ARG A 40 -12.42 7.09 -7.81
CA ARG A 40 -11.31 7.78 -7.12
C ARG A 40 -10.53 6.87 -6.18
N GLN A 41 -11.19 5.88 -5.59
CA GLN A 41 -10.54 4.91 -4.71
C GLN A 41 -9.67 3.93 -5.50
N SER A 42 -10.06 3.52 -6.70
CA SER A 42 -9.21 2.62 -7.51
C SER A 42 -7.85 3.24 -7.82
N ASP A 43 -7.80 4.55 -8.07
CA ASP A 43 -6.54 5.29 -8.20
C ASP A 43 -5.68 5.23 -6.93
N TYR A 44 -6.28 5.31 -5.74
CA TYR A 44 -5.52 5.22 -4.49
C TYR A 44 -4.89 3.85 -4.28
N TYR A 45 -5.63 2.78 -4.60
CA TYR A 45 -5.15 1.41 -4.45
C TYR A 45 -4.12 1.04 -5.53
N TYR A 46 -4.31 1.49 -6.77
CA TYR A 46 -3.26 1.41 -7.79
C TYR A 46 -1.98 2.12 -7.33
N ASN A 47 -2.09 3.39 -6.90
CA ASN A 47 -0.91 4.15 -6.47
C ASN A 47 -0.23 3.54 -5.25
N ALA A 48 -0.97 2.89 -4.36
CA ALA A 48 -0.41 2.18 -3.21
C ALA A 48 0.41 0.95 -3.61
N GLY A 49 -0.09 0.09 -4.50
CA GLY A 49 0.74 -1.02 -4.99
C GLY A 49 1.88 -0.54 -5.88
N LYS A 50 1.71 0.55 -6.63
CA LYS A 50 2.82 1.21 -7.34
C LYS A 50 3.88 1.76 -6.37
N TYR A 51 3.48 2.31 -5.23
CA TYR A 51 4.37 2.81 -4.19
C TYR A 51 5.27 1.69 -3.64
N LEU A 52 4.73 0.48 -3.51
CA LEU A 52 5.47 -0.74 -3.15
C LEU A 52 6.18 -1.43 -4.33
N GLY A 53 6.14 -0.83 -5.53
CA GLY A 53 6.74 -1.40 -6.74
C GLY A 53 6.04 -2.65 -7.28
N LEU A 54 4.82 -2.96 -6.83
CA LEU A 54 4.05 -4.14 -7.22
C LEU A 54 3.27 -3.95 -8.51
N PHE A 55 2.77 -2.74 -8.75
CA PHE A 55 1.87 -2.44 -9.87
C PHE A 55 2.48 -1.45 -10.85
N GLU A 56 2.14 -1.62 -12.12
CA GLU A 56 2.45 -0.69 -13.20
C GLU A 56 1.27 -0.55 -14.16
N LYS A 57 1.32 0.48 -15.01
CA LYS A 57 0.36 0.64 -16.11
C LYS A 57 0.99 0.11 -17.39
N THR A 58 0.33 -0.83 -18.05
CA THR A 58 0.71 -1.35 -19.36
C THR A 58 -0.40 -1.07 -20.36
N THR A 59 -0.10 -1.27 -21.64
CA THR A 59 -1.11 -1.21 -22.70
C THR A 59 -1.45 -2.64 -23.11
N ASP A 60 -2.73 -2.98 -23.05
CA ASP A 60 -3.28 -4.25 -23.53
C ASP A 60 -4.47 -3.94 -24.45
N ASP A 61 -4.47 -4.50 -25.66
CA ASP A 61 -5.48 -4.22 -26.71
C ASP A 61 -5.86 -2.73 -26.86
N LYS A 62 -4.85 -1.85 -26.86
CA LYS A 62 -4.97 -0.37 -26.94
C LYS A 62 -5.63 0.30 -25.72
N GLN A 63 -5.89 -0.43 -24.65
CA GLN A 63 -6.37 0.10 -23.38
C GLN A 63 -5.26 0.15 -22.33
N ILE A 64 -5.30 1.16 -21.46
CA ILE A 64 -4.38 1.24 -20.32
C ILE A 64 -4.94 0.39 -19.19
N VAL A 65 -4.21 -0.65 -18.82
CA VAL A 65 -4.53 -1.56 -17.73
C VAL A 65 -3.47 -1.47 -16.64
N VAL A 66 -3.85 -1.83 -15.43
CA VAL A 66 -2.94 -2.07 -14.32
C VAL A 66 -2.51 -3.53 -14.37
N SER A 67 -1.20 -3.74 -14.35
CA SER A 67 -0.54 -5.04 -14.41
C SER A 67 0.45 -5.17 -13.25
N LEU A 68 0.87 -6.40 -12.96
CA LEU A 68 1.96 -6.63 -12.01
C LEU A 68 3.31 -6.32 -12.66
N THR A 69 4.19 -5.68 -11.90
CA THR A 69 5.60 -5.60 -12.25
C THR A 69 6.27 -6.98 -12.10
N SER A 70 7.52 -7.10 -12.55
CA SER A 70 8.36 -8.27 -12.24
C SER A 70 8.47 -8.54 -10.73
N LEU A 71 8.48 -7.51 -9.88
CA LEU A 71 8.45 -7.67 -8.43
C LEU A 71 7.07 -8.16 -7.97
N GLY A 72 5.98 -7.56 -8.45
CA GLY A 72 4.61 -7.98 -8.14
C GLY A 72 4.37 -9.46 -8.45
N THR A 73 4.79 -9.92 -9.63
CA THR A 73 4.71 -11.34 -10.02
C THR A 73 5.50 -12.25 -9.07
N LYS A 74 6.71 -11.85 -8.67
CA LYS A 74 7.52 -12.62 -7.71
C LYS A 74 6.82 -12.71 -6.36
N VAL A 75 6.28 -11.60 -5.85
CA VAL A 75 5.57 -11.54 -4.57
C VAL A 75 4.32 -12.41 -4.59
N PHE A 76 3.52 -12.35 -5.65
CA PHE A 76 2.31 -13.18 -5.80
C PHE A 76 2.63 -14.70 -5.72
N ARG A 77 3.71 -15.13 -6.38
CA ARG A 77 4.11 -16.56 -6.44
C ARG A 77 4.64 -17.12 -5.12
N LEU A 78 4.94 -16.26 -4.13
CA LEU A 78 5.32 -16.72 -2.80
C LEU A 78 4.12 -17.37 -2.10
N ASN A 79 4.40 -18.38 -1.26
CA ASN A 79 3.39 -18.90 -0.35
C ASN A 79 2.94 -17.81 0.64
N TYR A 80 1.80 -18.02 1.31
CA TYR A 80 1.17 -17.02 2.16
C TYR A 80 2.16 -16.37 3.15
N LYS A 81 2.89 -17.17 3.94
CA LYS A 81 3.81 -16.65 4.96
C LYS A 81 4.95 -15.82 4.33
N GLN A 82 5.59 -16.34 3.29
CA GLN A 82 6.67 -15.65 2.59
C GLN A 82 6.17 -14.36 1.93
N ARG A 83 4.96 -14.37 1.38
CA ARG A 83 4.30 -13.19 0.79
C ARG A 83 4.09 -12.10 1.82
N GLN A 84 3.53 -12.42 3.00
CA GLN A 84 3.34 -11.43 4.04
C GLN A 84 4.66 -10.83 4.51
N LEU A 85 5.68 -11.66 4.75
CA LEU A 85 7.00 -11.17 5.12
C LEU A 85 7.61 -10.26 4.05
N LYS A 86 7.47 -10.61 2.77
CA LYS A 86 7.97 -9.78 1.67
C LYS A 86 7.22 -8.45 1.55
N LEU A 87 5.91 -8.45 1.78
CA LEU A 87 5.12 -7.21 1.81
C LEU A 87 5.53 -6.32 2.98
N VAL A 88 5.76 -6.90 4.17
CA VAL A 88 6.31 -6.16 5.32
C VAL A 88 7.68 -5.56 4.97
N GLU A 89 8.59 -6.35 4.37
CA GLU A 89 9.90 -5.86 3.91
C GLU A 89 9.76 -4.63 3.00
N LEU A 90 8.92 -4.72 1.96
CA LEU A 90 8.67 -3.61 1.02
C LEU A 90 8.07 -2.38 1.70
N ILE A 91 7.17 -2.55 2.68
CA ILE A 91 6.63 -1.42 3.44
C ILE A 91 7.72 -0.75 4.27
N LEU A 92 8.60 -1.53 4.91
CA LEU A 92 9.66 -1.04 5.78
C LEU A 92 10.85 -0.41 5.04
N GLU A 93 10.95 -0.55 3.72
CA GLU A 93 11.90 0.21 2.89
C GLU A 93 11.65 1.74 2.95
N HIS A 94 10.47 2.16 3.41
CA HIS A 94 10.08 3.56 3.51
C HIS A 94 10.25 4.11 4.93
N GLU A 95 10.97 5.24 5.05
CA GLU A 95 11.41 5.82 6.32
C GLU A 95 10.31 5.98 7.37
N ILE A 96 9.12 6.43 6.99
CA ILE A 96 8.01 6.62 7.92
C ILE A 96 7.56 5.30 8.56
N PHE A 97 7.58 4.20 7.81
CA PHE A 97 7.13 2.91 8.30
C PHE A 97 8.17 2.25 9.19
N ILE A 98 9.45 2.26 8.81
CA ILE A 98 10.51 1.73 9.67
C ILE A 98 10.63 2.51 10.98
N TYR A 99 10.49 3.84 10.93
CA TYR A 99 10.47 4.68 12.13
C TYR A 99 9.37 4.24 13.12
N PHE A 100 8.15 4.04 12.63
CA PHE A 100 7.04 3.62 13.48
C PHE A 100 7.05 2.13 13.84
N PHE A 101 7.67 1.30 13.02
CA PHE A 101 7.96 -0.09 13.37
C PHE A 101 8.90 -0.15 14.58
N ASP A 102 10.01 0.59 14.55
CA ASP A 102 10.93 0.71 15.68
C ASP A 102 10.26 1.27 16.93
N TYR A 103 9.40 2.28 16.77
CA TYR A 103 8.59 2.81 17.85
C TYR A 103 7.75 1.71 18.50
N MET A 104 6.96 0.97 17.71
CA MET A 104 6.09 -0.11 18.21
C MET A 104 6.88 -1.22 18.91
N ILE A 105 8.07 -1.58 18.40
CA ILE A 105 8.94 -2.59 19.03
C ILE A 105 9.50 -2.10 20.38
N LYS A 106 9.88 -0.82 20.48
CA LYS A 106 10.47 -0.25 21.70
C LYS A 106 9.43 0.02 22.79
N THR A 107 8.24 0.47 22.42
CA THR A 107 7.20 0.87 23.37
C THR A 107 6.15 -0.22 23.62
N GLY A 108 5.96 -1.13 22.67
CA GLY A 108 4.82 -2.06 22.67
C GLY A 108 3.49 -1.40 22.30
N GLU A 109 3.50 -0.13 21.89
CA GLU A 109 2.31 0.68 21.66
C GLU A 109 2.17 1.09 20.19
N MET A 110 0.93 1.16 19.71
CA MET A 110 0.61 1.67 18.37
C MET A 110 0.66 3.21 18.37
N PRO A 111 1.34 3.87 17.42
CA PRO A 111 1.32 5.32 17.34
C PRO A 111 -0.08 5.86 17.04
N ASP A 112 -0.43 7.01 17.62
CA ASP A 112 -1.64 7.73 17.26
C ASP A 112 -1.49 8.51 15.94
N LYS A 113 -2.61 9.02 15.43
CA LYS A 113 -2.64 9.74 14.15
C LYS A 113 -1.88 11.06 14.20
N ASP A 114 -1.83 11.74 15.34
CA ASP A 114 -1.21 13.05 15.47
C ASP A 114 0.32 12.93 15.47
N THR A 115 0.84 11.90 16.13
CA THR A 115 2.24 11.51 16.12
C THR A 115 2.68 11.14 14.71
N ILE A 116 1.88 10.33 14.01
CA ILE A 116 2.12 10.02 12.58
C ILE A 116 2.11 11.29 11.74
N ALA A 117 1.10 12.14 11.89
CA ALA A 117 0.97 13.39 11.13
C ALA A 117 2.17 14.32 11.37
N LYS A 118 2.69 14.41 12.60
CA LYS A 118 3.89 15.17 12.92
C LYS A 118 5.11 14.62 12.17
N LYS A 119 5.35 13.30 12.22
CA LYS A 119 6.47 12.68 11.49
C LYS A 119 6.32 12.85 9.97
N MET A 120 5.10 12.80 9.44
CA MET A 120 4.83 13.07 8.02
C MET A 120 5.23 14.49 7.60
N ARG A 121 5.01 15.49 8.47
CA ARG A 121 5.44 16.88 8.22
C ARG A 121 6.96 16.98 8.22
N GLU A 122 7.62 16.39 9.20
CA GLU A 122 9.08 16.36 9.31
C GLU A 122 9.73 15.74 8.07
N LEU A 123 9.15 14.65 7.55
CA LEU A 123 9.63 13.95 6.36
C LEU A 123 9.15 14.57 5.03
N ASN A 124 8.29 15.58 5.09
CA ASN A 124 7.70 16.25 3.91
C ASN A 124 7.12 15.27 2.87
N VAL A 125 6.43 14.22 3.32
CA VAL A 125 5.95 13.13 2.43
C VAL A 125 4.73 13.53 1.59
N CYS A 126 3.98 14.55 2.00
CA CYS A 126 2.86 15.10 1.24
C CYS A 126 2.50 16.52 1.69
N LYS A 127 1.63 17.20 0.94
CA LYS A 127 1.16 18.55 1.27
C LYS A 127 0.30 18.56 2.53
N GLU A 128 0.31 19.67 3.27
CA GLU A 128 -0.37 19.84 4.56
C GLU A 128 -1.86 19.40 4.54
N GLY A 129 -2.62 19.84 3.52
CA GLY A 129 -4.05 19.48 3.38
C GLY A 129 -4.32 17.99 3.11
N GLN A 130 -3.28 17.17 2.92
CA GLN A 130 -3.40 15.73 2.71
C GLN A 130 -2.98 14.93 3.95
N ILE A 131 -2.30 15.54 4.92
CA ILE A 131 -1.64 14.84 6.02
C ILE A 131 -2.62 14.05 6.87
N VAL A 132 -3.71 14.66 7.33
CA VAL A 132 -4.68 13.99 8.23
C VAL A 132 -5.26 12.71 7.60
N ARG A 133 -5.63 12.77 6.31
CA ARG A 133 -6.17 11.62 5.60
C ARG A 133 -5.10 10.54 5.39
N ARG A 134 -3.88 10.92 5.03
CA ARG A 134 -2.80 9.98 4.72
C ARG A 134 -2.13 9.39 5.97
N ALA A 135 -2.16 10.09 7.10
CA ALA A 135 -1.79 9.54 8.41
C ALA A 135 -2.67 8.35 8.79
N SER A 136 -3.96 8.38 8.41
CA SER A 136 -4.85 7.25 8.60
C SER A 136 -4.46 6.04 7.74
N SER A 137 -3.88 6.26 6.55
CA SER A 137 -3.37 5.19 5.70
C SER A 137 -2.12 4.55 6.29
N VAL A 138 -1.16 5.37 6.76
CA VAL A 138 0.04 4.89 7.46
C VAL A 138 -0.35 4.05 8.69
N LEU A 139 -1.26 4.57 9.51
CA LEU A 139 -1.77 3.83 10.68
C LEU A 139 -2.42 2.50 10.27
N GLY A 140 -3.19 2.47 9.17
CA GLY A 140 -3.82 1.25 8.66
C GLY A 140 -2.80 0.16 8.31
N TRP A 141 -1.70 0.55 7.66
CA TRP A 141 -0.64 -0.39 7.28
C TRP A 141 0.17 -0.85 8.51
N LEU A 142 0.47 0.05 9.46
CA LEU A 142 1.13 -0.32 10.71
C LEU A 142 0.28 -1.30 11.54
N LYS A 143 -1.04 -1.05 11.61
CA LYS A 143 -1.99 -1.98 12.22
C LYS A 143 -1.94 -3.32 11.53
N TRP A 144 -1.95 -3.37 10.20
CA TRP A 144 -1.88 -4.62 9.46
C TRP A 144 -0.62 -5.42 9.82
N ILE A 145 0.56 -4.79 9.82
CA ILE A 145 1.83 -5.43 10.26
C ILE A 145 1.70 -5.97 11.68
N TYR A 146 1.16 -5.17 12.61
CA TYR A 146 1.00 -5.58 14.00
C TYR A 146 0.08 -6.81 14.15
N HIS A 147 -1.02 -6.87 13.38
CA HIS A 147 -1.95 -8.01 13.44
C HIS A 147 -1.35 -9.31 12.90
N LEU A 148 -0.37 -9.25 11.97
CA LEU A 148 0.32 -10.45 11.50
C LEU A 148 1.04 -11.22 12.61
N THR A 149 1.40 -10.55 13.71
CA THR A 149 2.05 -11.20 14.87
C THR A 149 1.07 -11.93 15.79
N LYS A 150 -0.24 -11.81 15.53
CA LYS A 150 -1.32 -12.43 16.29
C LYS A 150 -2.00 -13.60 15.56
N LEU A 151 -1.51 -13.93 14.37
CA LEU A 151 -2.01 -15.02 13.51
C LEU A 151 -1.36 -16.37 13.86
#